data_AF-A0A1B8AJI8-F1
#
_entry.id   AF-A0A1B8AJI8-F1
#
_cell.length_a   1.000
_cell.length_b   1.000
_cell.length_c   1.000
_cell.angle_alpha   90.00
_cell.angle_beta   90.00
_cell.angle_gamma   90.00
#
_symmetry.space_group_name_H-M   'P 1'
#
loop_
_entity.id
_entity.type
_entity.pdbx_description
1 polymer ?
#
loop_
_entity_poly.entity_id
_entity_poly.type
_entity_poly.pdbx_seq_one_letter_code
_entity_poly.pdbx_strand_id
1 'polypeptide(L)'
;MCQAESAEFKAKTKEIYWPILRSSLLNGDLGIQDLDLDCPICYTNMGVHPDNYGPKNEYGHNHRAIILACGHTVGNSCAYLGDLKACPICRANLTHACCGHRHKGNSIPWEIKELDSIPQDLNWGGFIPGSCNSCVARQSLHMLMEWIAWSAPLSRLPAATTSNRE
;
A
#
# COMPACT_ATOMS: atom_id res chain seq x y z
N MET A 1 9.10 -22.22 -34.36
CA MET A 1 8.10 -21.71 -33.39
C MET A 1 8.69 -21.32 -32.03
N CYS A 2 9.92 -21.68 -31.66
CA CYS A 2 10.44 -21.45 -30.29
C CYS A 2 10.88 -20.02 -29.91
N GLN A 3 11.13 -19.12 -30.86
CA GLN A 3 11.63 -17.77 -30.53
C GLN A 3 10.53 -16.81 -30.08
N ALA A 4 9.31 -16.95 -30.61
CA ALA A 4 8.18 -16.09 -30.26
C ALA A 4 7.66 -16.39 -28.84
N GLU A 5 7.51 -17.67 -28.49
CA GLU A 5 7.07 -18.10 -27.15
C GLU A 5 8.05 -17.66 -26.06
N SER A 6 9.37 -17.71 -26.33
CA SER A 6 10.40 -17.24 -25.40
C SER A 6 10.37 -15.72 -25.19
N ALA A 7 10.12 -14.94 -26.25
CA ALA A 7 10.01 -13.49 -26.16
C ALA A 7 8.73 -13.05 -25.42
N GLU A 8 7.60 -13.73 -25.68
CA GLU A 8 6.33 -13.46 -25.01
C GLU A 8 6.40 -13.77 -23.51
N PHE A 9 6.98 -14.91 -23.13
CA PHE A 9 7.19 -15.26 -21.72
C PHE A 9 8.03 -14.19 -21.01
N LYS A 10 9.16 -13.78 -21.60
CA LYS A 10 10.03 -12.74 -21.04
C LYS A 10 9.37 -11.36 -20.95
N ALA A 11 8.44 -11.05 -21.84
CA ALA A 11 7.65 -9.82 -21.75
C ALA A 11 6.69 -9.87 -20.56
N LYS A 12 6.01 -11.01 -20.35
CA LYS A 12 5.07 -11.19 -19.25
C LYS A 12 5.76 -11.16 -17.86
N THR A 13 7.00 -11.67 -17.74
CA THR A 13 7.76 -11.61 -16.47
C THR A 13 8.12 -10.18 -16.04
N LYS A 14 8.07 -9.24 -16.98
CA LYS A 14 8.38 -7.80 -16.79
C LYS A 14 7.13 -6.91 -16.76
N GLU A 15 5.93 -7.49 -16.83
CA GLU A 15 4.68 -6.73 -16.80
C GLU A 15 4.50 -6.02 -15.45
N ILE A 16 4.42 -4.69 -15.50
CA ILE A 16 4.30 -3.85 -14.30
C ILE A 16 2.86 -3.41 -14.01
N TYR A 17 1.91 -3.70 -14.90
CA TYR A 17 0.50 -3.43 -14.67
C TYR A 17 -0.19 -4.62 -14.01
N TRP A 18 -0.56 -4.44 -12.74
CA TRP A 18 -1.07 -5.49 -11.86
C TRP A 18 -2.24 -6.31 -12.45
N PRO A 19 -3.25 -5.71 -13.10
CA PRO A 19 -4.35 -6.50 -13.66
C PRO A 19 -3.89 -7.57 -14.66
N ILE A 20 -2.96 -7.22 -15.56
CA ILE A 20 -2.42 -8.17 -16.56
C ILE A 20 -1.54 -9.21 -15.87
N LEU A 21 -0.70 -8.75 -14.94
CA LEU A 21 0.18 -9.63 -14.17
C LEU A 21 -0.62 -10.67 -13.38
N ARG A 22 -1.65 -10.24 -12.64
CA ARG A 22 -2.52 -11.11 -11.85
C ARG A 22 -3.23 -12.14 -12.72
N SER A 23 -3.80 -11.73 -13.86
CA SER A 23 -4.43 -12.67 -14.79
C SER A 23 -3.44 -13.73 -15.28
N SER A 24 -2.20 -13.34 -15.59
CA SER A 24 -1.16 -14.28 -16.02
C SER A 24 -0.79 -15.28 -14.90
N LEU A 25 -0.69 -14.80 -13.65
CA LEU A 25 -0.44 -15.66 -12.48
C LEU A 25 -1.58 -16.65 -12.23
N LEU A 26 -2.84 -16.20 -12.34
CA LEU A 26 -4.01 -17.05 -12.10
C LEU A 26 -4.25 -18.09 -13.20
N ASN A 27 -3.91 -17.75 -14.45
CA ASN A 27 -4.04 -18.67 -15.58
C ASN A 27 -2.92 -19.73 -15.62
N GLY A 28 -1.87 -19.58 -14.81
CA GLY A 28 -0.71 -20.46 -14.83
C GLY A 28 0.29 -20.15 -15.96
N ASP A 29 0.13 -19.02 -16.65
CA ASP A 29 1.08 -18.53 -17.67
C ASP A 29 2.43 -18.14 -17.04
N LEU A 30 2.41 -17.78 -15.76
CA LEU A 30 3.57 -17.34 -15.00
C LEU A 30 3.53 -17.87 -13.57
N GLY A 31 4.65 -18.37 -13.07
CA GLY A 31 4.85 -18.58 -11.65
C GLY A 31 5.15 -17.26 -10.93
N ILE A 32 4.71 -17.14 -9.67
CA ILE A 32 5.03 -15.96 -8.84
C ILE A 32 6.54 -15.81 -8.58
N GLN A 33 7.27 -16.93 -8.63
CA GLN A 33 8.72 -16.97 -8.47
C GLN A 33 9.46 -16.52 -9.74
N ASP A 34 8.79 -16.55 -10.89
CA ASP A 34 9.35 -16.15 -12.19
C ASP A 34 9.22 -14.64 -12.44
N LEU A 35 8.64 -13.90 -11.48
CA LEU A 35 8.48 -12.45 -11.56
C LEU A 35 9.85 -11.74 -11.51
N ASP A 36 10.23 -11.14 -12.64
CA ASP A 36 11.45 -10.36 -12.84
C ASP A 36 11.09 -8.90 -13.13
N LEU A 37 10.48 -8.26 -12.12
CA LEU A 37 9.94 -6.91 -12.24
C LEU A 37 11.04 -5.87 -12.04
N ASP A 38 11.21 -4.96 -13.00
CA ASP A 38 12.13 -3.83 -12.88
C ASP A 38 11.37 -2.59 -12.43
N CYS A 39 11.88 -1.91 -11.39
CA CYS A 39 11.26 -0.69 -10.89
C CYS A 39 11.37 0.43 -11.94
N PRO A 40 10.27 1.05 -12.38
CA PRO A 40 10.30 2.07 -13.43
C PRO A 40 10.90 3.41 -12.97
N ILE A 41 11.29 3.53 -11.69
CA ILE A 41 11.90 4.74 -11.12
C ILE A 41 13.42 4.64 -11.12
N CYS A 42 13.96 3.52 -10.66
CA CYS A 42 15.41 3.31 -10.48
C CYS A 42 15.99 2.19 -11.34
N TYR A 43 15.16 1.51 -12.13
CA TYR A 43 15.53 0.40 -13.01
C TYR A 43 16.21 -0.78 -12.29
N THR A 44 16.02 -0.88 -10.98
CA THR A 44 16.50 -2.01 -10.16
C THR A 44 15.38 -3.02 -9.99
N ASN A 45 15.72 -4.31 -9.93
CA ASN A 45 14.76 -5.39 -9.73
C ASN A 45 14.00 -5.20 -8.39
N MET A 46 12.67 -5.31 -8.45
CA MET A 46 11.74 -5.18 -7.33
C MET A 46 11.04 -6.51 -7.03
N GLY A 47 11.81 -7.58 -6.88
CA GLY A 47 11.30 -8.94 -6.69
C GLY A 47 10.26 -9.10 -5.57
N VAL A 48 9.55 -10.22 -5.59
CA VAL A 48 8.56 -10.56 -4.57
C VAL A 48 9.14 -11.42 -3.44
N HIS A 49 10.23 -12.13 -3.72
CA HIS A 49 10.94 -12.96 -2.75
C HIS A 49 11.87 -12.12 -1.86
N PRO A 50 11.95 -12.42 -0.54
CA PRO A 50 12.85 -11.72 0.39
C PRO A 50 14.30 -11.60 -0.04
N ASP A 51 14.80 -12.61 -0.74
CA ASP A 51 16.19 -12.63 -1.22
C ASP A 51 16.43 -11.72 -2.43
N ASN A 52 15.36 -11.30 -3.13
CA ASN A 52 15.47 -10.67 -4.44
C ASN A 52 15.25 -9.15 -4.39
N TYR A 53 14.47 -8.64 -3.44
CA TYR A 53 14.13 -7.21 -3.38
C TYR A 53 15.10 -6.32 -2.60
N GLY A 54 16.28 -6.85 -2.27
CA GLY A 54 17.39 -6.10 -1.69
C GLY A 54 17.21 -5.64 -0.23
N PRO A 55 18.23 -5.00 0.33
CA PRO A 55 18.24 -4.54 1.72
C PRO A 55 17.22 -3.42 1.96
N LYS A 56 16.88 -3.21 3.24
CA LYS A 56 16.09 -2.04 3.66
C LYS A 56 16.94 -0.78 3.52
N ASN A 57 16.31 0.33 3.12
CA ASN A 57 16.90 1.66 3.17
C ASN A 57 17.01 2.19 4.60
N GLU A 58 17.54 3.40 4.79
CA GLU A 58 17.71 4.06 6.10
C GLU A 58 16.40 4.25 6.88
N TYR A 59 15.25 4.20 6.19
CA TYR A 59 13.91 4.31 6.78
C TYR A 59 13.25 2.94 7.03
N GLY A 60 13.97 1.84 6.81
CA GLY A 60 13.46 0.48 7.04
C GLY A 60 12.62 -0.09 5.89
N HIS A 61 12.60 0.53 4.72
CA HIS A 61 11.83 0.09 3.54
C HIS A 61 12.72 -0.68 2.56
N ASN A 62 12.32 -1.90 2.21
CA ASN A 62 12.96 -2.70 1.15
C ASN A 62 12.47 -2.28 -0.25
N HIS A 63 13.09 -2.81 -1.30
CA HIS A 63 12.70 -2.50 -2.67
C HIS A 63 11.62 -3.43 -3.24
N ARG A 64 10.84 -4.10 -2.37
CA ARG A 64 9.80 -5.05 -2.77
C ARG A 64 8.76 -4.38 -3.66
N ALA A 65 8.28 -5.08 -4.69
CA ALA A 65 7.19 -4.59 -5.52
C ALA A 65 5.92 -4.30 -4.69
N ILE A 66 5.39 -3.10 -4.87
CA ILE A 66 4.08 -2.68 -4.39
C ILE A 66 3.20 -2.27 -5.57
N ILE A 67 1.91 -2.53 -5.44
CA ILE A 67 0.86 -2.14 -6.36
C ILE A 67 0.34 -0.77 -5.90
N LEU A 68 0.52 0.25 -6.73
CA LEU A 68 -0.08 1.56 -6.53
C LEU A 68 -1.60 1.48 -6.74
N ALA A 69 -2.35 2.46 -6.24
CA ALA A 69 -3.81 2.44 -6.37
C ALA A 69 -4.28 2.31 -7.82
N CYS A 70 -3.59 2.96 -8.77
CA CYS A 70 -3.87 2.85 -10.19
C CYS A 70 -3.54 1.49 -10.85
N GLY A 71 -3.03 0.50 -10.10
CA GLY A 71 -2.64 -0.82 -10.60
C GLY A 71 -1.19 -0.95 -11.07
N HIS A 72 -0.46 0.14 -11.30
CA HIS A 72 0.97 0.05 -11.64
C HIS A 72 1.83 -0.37 -10.46
N THR A 73 2.87 -1.16 -10.74
CA THR A 73 3.82 -1.64 -9.73
C THR A 73 5.10 -0.80 -9.72
N VAL A 74 5.63 -0.57 -8.52
CA VAL A 74 6.90 0.13 -8.27
C VAL A 74 7.59 -0.46 -7.05
N GLY A 75 8.90 -0.22 -6.88
CA GLY A 75 9.61 -0.64 -5.69
C GLY A 75 9.24 0.22 -4.47
N ASN A 76 8.93 -0.42 -3.34
CA ASN A 76 8.43 0.22 -2.12
C ASN A 76 9.34 1.34 -1.59
N SER A 77 10.65 1.11 -1.51
CA SER A 77 11.60 2.13 -1.08
C SER A 77 11.62 3.36 -2.00
N CYS A 78 11.48 3.17 -3.32
CA CYS A 78 11.39 4.30 -4.27
C CYS A 78 10.09 5.07 -4.13
N ALA A 79 8.97 4.38 -3.95
CA ALA A 79 7.70 5.04 -3.67
C ALA A 79 7.75 5.85 -2.37
N TYR A 80 8.47 5.33 -1.37
CA TYR A 80 8.62 6.03 -0.10
C TYR A 80 9.47 7.29 -0.22
N LEU A 81 10.67 7.16 -0.78
CA LEU A 81 11.65 8.25 -0.92
C LEU A 81 11.18 9.34 -1.87
N GLY A 82 10.50 8.97 -2.96
CA GLY A 82 9.99 9.91 -3.95
C GLY A 82 8.73 10.68 -3.49
N ASP A 83 8.19 10.36 -2.31
CA ASP A 83 6.91 10.86 -1.82
C ASP A 83 5.81 10.91 -2.90
N LEU A 84 5.60 9.77 -3.56
CA LEU A 84 4.79 9.72 -4.77
C LEU A 84 3.32 10.11 -4.49
N LYS A 85 2.96 11.32 -4.89
CA LYS A 85 1.58 11.82 -4.92
C LYS A 85 0.85 11.51 -6.23
N ALA A 86 1.58 11.15 -7.27
CA ALA A 86 1.04 10.72 -8.55
C ALA A 86 1.82 9.50 -9.07
N CYS A 87 1.16 8.66 -9.85
CA CYS A 87 1.81 7.52 -10.49
C CYS A 87 2.86 8.01 -11.50
N PRO A 88 4.11 7.53 -11.46
CA PRO A 88 5.13 7.94 -12.43
C PRO A 88 4.83 7.47 -13.86
N ILE A 89 3.94 6.49 -14.03
CA ILE A 89 3.62 5.88 -15.33
C ILE A 89 2.36 6.52 -15.93
N CYS A 90 1.24 6.49 -15.22
CA CYS A 90 -0.05 6.99 -15.74
C CYS A 90 -0.51 8.33 -15.14
N ARG A 91 0.27 8.92 -14.22
CA ARG A 91 -0.01 10.21 -13.56
C ARG A 91 -1.31 10.26 -12.73
N ALA A 92 -1.96 9.12 -12.50
CA ALA A 92 -3.11 9.03 -11.60
C ALA A 92 -2.74 9.57 -10.21
N ASN A 93 -3.67 10.31 -9.59
CA ASN A 93 -3.50 10.82 -8.24
C ASN A 93 -3.43 9.67 -7.23
N LEU A 94 -2.45 9.70 -6.33
CA LEU A 94 -2.20 8.69 -5.31
C LEU A 94 -2.44 9.23 -3.90
N THR A 95 -3.20 10.31 -3.74
CA THR A 95 -3.49 10.93 -2.44
C THR A 95 -4.91 10.65 -1.98
N HIS A 96 -5.06 10.49 -0.67
CA HIS A 96 -6.35 10.40 0.01
C HIS A 96 -7.04 11.77 -0.01
N ALA A 97 -8.24 11.86 -0.60
CA ALA A 97 -8.91 13.13 -0.86
C ALA A 97 -9.18 13.99 0.41
N CYS A 98 -9.48 13.35 1.55
CA CYS A 98 -9.84 14.04 2.79
C CYS A 98 -8.63 14.45 3.65
N CYS A 99 -7.50 13.74 3.57
CA CYS A 99 -6.33 14.03 4.42
C CYS A 99 -5.05 14.40 3.66
N GLY A 100 -5.04 14.30 2.33
CA GLY A 100 -3.89 14.64 1.48
C GLY A 100 -2.68 13.72 1.61
N HIS A 101 -2.70 12.77 2.56
CA HIS A 101 -1.65 11.76 2.68
C HIS A 101 -1.61 10.87 1.45
N ARG A 102 -0.42 10.38 1.10
CA ARG A 102 -0.28 9.41 0.00
C ARG A 102 -0.83 8.04 0.38
N HIS A 103 -1.36 7.35 -0.61
CA HIS A 103 -1.67 5.94 -0.55
C HIS A 103 -0.36 5.13 -0.62
N LYS A 104 -0.12 4.24 0.34
CA LYS A 104 1.15 3.51 0.46
C LYS A 104 1.32 2.36 -0.56
N GLY A 105 0.24 2.00 -1.26
CA GLY A 105 0.21 0.82 -2.12
C GLY A 105 0.04 -0.48 -1.34
N ASN A 106 -0.03 -1.59 -2.07
CA ASN A 106 -0.19 -2.94 -1.52
C ASN A 106 0.95 -3.82 -2.00
N SER A 107 1.67 -4.47 -1.09
CA SER A 107 2.77 -5.37 -1.46
C SER A 107 2.25 -6.55 -2.27
N ILE A 108 2.95 -6.90 -3.36
CA ILE A 108 2.67 -8.15 -4.06
C ILE A 108 3.07 -9.30 -3.13
N PRO A 109 2.19 -10.28 -2.86
CA PRO A 109 2.53 -11.43 -2.03
C PRO A 109 3.63 -12.26 -2.69
N TRP A 110 4.23 -13.11 -1.87
CA TRP A 110 5.29 -14.02 -2.30
C TRP A 110 4.74 -15.40 -2.71
N GLU A 111 3.50 -15.71 -2.30
CA GLU A 111 2.81 -16.95 -2.63
C GLU A 111 1.51 -16.70 -3.41
N ILE A 112 1.23 -17.54 -4.40
CA ILE A 112 0.02 -17.46 -5.23
C ILE A 112 -1.26 -17.55 -4.39
N LYS A 113 -1.28 -18.38 -3.34
CA LYS A 113 -2.45 -18.56 -2.46
C LYS A 113 -2.85 -17.29 -1.71
N GLU A 114 -1.95 -16.32 -1.62
CA GLU A 114 -2.17 -15.04 -0.94
C GLU A 114 -2.64 -13.94 -1.91
N LEU A 115 -2.80 -14.22 -3.21
CA LEU A 115 -3.23 -13.22 -4.21
C LEU A 115 -4.59 -12.60 -3.88
N ASP A 116 -5.48 -13.34 -3.22
CA ASP A 116 -6.79 -12.84 -2.81
C ASP A 116 -6.74 -11.86 -1.63
N SER A 117 -5.58 -11.71 -0.98
CA SER A 117 -5.36 -10.65 0.02
C SER A 117 -5.23 -9.26 -0.59
N ILE A 118 -4.97 -9.17 -1.90
CA ILE A 118 -4.89 -7.90 -2.61
C ILE A 118 -6.30 -7.40 -2.90
N PRO A 119 -6.63 -6.14 -2.53
CA PRO A 119 -7.95 -5.57 -2.76
C PRO A 119 -8.40 -5.72 -4.22
N GLN A 120 -9.61 -6.27 -4.43
CA GLN A 120 -10.12 -6.55 -5.76
C GLN A 120 -10.22 -5.30 -6.66
N ASP A 121 -10.42 -4.13 -6.05
CA ASP A 121 -10.54 -2.87 -6.77
C ASP A 121 -9.27 -2.53 -7.56
N LEU A 122 -8.09 -2.97 -7.09
CA LEU A 122 -6.81 -2.75 -7.77
C LEU A 122 -6.72 -3.48 -9.13
N ASN A 123 -7.61 -4.44 -9.39
CA ASN A 123 -7.69 -5.14 -10.66
C ASN A 123 -8.30 -4.27 -11.78
N TRP A 124 -8.88 -3.11 -11.44
CA TRP A 124 -9.56 -2.22 -12.38
C TRP A 124 -9.03 -0.77 -12.37
N GLY A 125 -7.87 -0.54 -11.75
CA GLY A 125 -7.32 0.81 -11.56
C GLY A 125 -7.64 1.45 -10.20
N GLY A 126 -8.22 0.68 -9.28
CA GLY A 126 -8.30 0.93 -7.84
C GLY A 126 -9.16 2.09 -7.36
N PHE A 127 -9.57 1.98 -6.11
CA PHE A 127 -10.22 3.03 -5.35
C PHE A 127 -9.29 3.47 -4.21
N ILE A 128 -9.06 4.76 -4.07
CA ILE A 128 -8.38 5.32 -2.90
C ILE A 128 -9.44 5.79 -1.92
N PRO A 129 -9.51 5.23 -0.70
CA PRO A 129 -10.47 5.70 0.30
C PRO A 129 -10.20 7.17 0.63
N GLY A 130 -11.23 7.93 1.01
CA GLY A 130 -11.09 9.36 1.29
C GLY A 130 -10.04 9.68 2.36
N SER A 131 -9.85 8.80 3.34
CA SER A 131 -8.88 8.95 4.42
C SER A 131 -7.95 7.74 4.52
N CYS A 132 -6.70 7.94 4.92
CA CYS A 132 -5.78 6.86 5.25
C CYS A 132 -6.13 6.19 6.59
N ASN A 133 -5.70 4.94 6.78
CA ASN A 133 -5.98 4.15 7.98
C ASN A 133 -5.54 4.84 9.29
N SER A 134 -4.42 5.57 9.28
CA SER A 134 -3.98 6.31 10.47
C SER A 134 -4.89 7.49 10.81
N CYS A 135 -5.42 8.19 9.80
CA CYS A 135 -6.39 9.26 10.03
C CYS A 135 -7.73 8.71 10.51
N VAL A 136 -8.19 7.59 9.94
CA VAL A 136 -9.40 6.89 10.40
C VAL A 136 -9.23 6.45 11.85
N ALA A 137 -8.14 5.74 12.18
CA ALA A 137 -7.88 5.28 13.54
C ALA A 137 -7.83 6.44 14.55
N ARG A 138 -7.18 7.57 14.18
CA ARG A 138 -7.14 8.77 15.02
C ARG A 138 -8.53 9.37 15.24
N GLN A 139 -9.36 9.46 14.20
CA GLN A 139 -10.73 9.95 14.32
C GLN A 139 -11.57 9.03 15.21
N SER A 140 -11.50 7.71 14.99
CA SER A 140 -12.21 6.73 15.83
C SER A 140 -11.77 6.80 17.29
N LEU A 141 -10.47 6.96 17.56
CA LEU A 141 -9.96 7.13 18.92
C LEU A 141 -10.50 8.42 19.57
N HIS A 142 -10.53 9.53 18.82
CA HIS A 142 -11.08 10.79 19.33
C HIS A 142 -12.55 10.63 19.73
N MET A 143 -13.37 10.03 18.87
CA MET A 143 -14.78 9.76 19.15
C MET A 143 -14.98 8.86 20.37
N LEU A 144 -14.14 7.83 20.53
CA LEU A 144 -14.19 6.95 21.70
C LEU A 144 -13.84 7.71 22.98
N MET A 145 -12.83 8.58 22.95
CA MET A 145 -12.44 9.38 24.11
C MET A 145 -13.52 10.39 24.48
N GLU A 146 -14.16 11.04 23.51
CA GLU A 146 -15.30 11.93 23.74
C GLU A 146 -16.49 11.18 24.36
N TRP A 147 -16.80 9.98 23.86
CA TRP A 147 -17.86 9.15 24.41
C TRP A 147 -17.57 8.71 25.85
N ILE A 148 -16.33 8.33 26.16
CA ILE A 148 -15.90 8.00 27.54
C ILE A 148 -16.04 9.23 28.44
N ALA A 149 -15.64 10.41 27.98
CA ALA A 149 -15.75 11.65 28.76
C ALA A 149 -17.22 12.03 29.04
N TRP A 150 -18.11 11.82 28.07
CA TRP A 150 -19.54 12.07 28.23
C TRP A 150 -20.25 11.02 29.11
N SER A 151 -19.85 9.75 29.00
CA SER A 151 -20.44 8.65 29.77
C SER A 151 -19.88 8.49 31.18
N ALA A 152 -18.83 9.25 31.54
CA ALA A 152 -18.29 9.28 32.89
C ALA A 152 -19.30 9.91 33.86
N PRO A 153 -19.64 9.25 34.99
CA PRO A 153 -20.58 9.80 35.96
C PRO A 153 -20.03 11.10 36.58
N LEU A 154 -20.91 12.10 36.76
CA LEU A 154 -20.65 13.45 37.32
C LEU A 154 -20.03 13.48 38.74
N SER A 155 -19.71 12.33 39.34
CA SER A 155 -19.22 12.21 40.72
C SER A 155 -17.73 12.54 40.92
N ARG A 156 -17.03 13.09 39.92
CA ARG A 156 -15.63 13.57 40.05
C ARG A 156 -15.46 15.08 39.80
N LEU A 157 -16.41 15.89 40.25
CA LEU A 157 -16.09 17.29 40.53
C LEU A 157 -15.61 17.39 41.98
N PRO A 158 -14.36 17.83 42.26
CA PRO A 158 -13.96 18.10 43.62
C PRO A 158 -14.87 19.21 44.17
N ALA A 159 -15.49 18.93 45.32
CA ALA A 159 -16.31 19.90 46.03
C ALA A 159 -15.49 21.18 46.24
N ALA A 160 -16.03 22.31 45.81
CA ALA A 160 -15.48 23.62 46.10
C ALA A 160 -15.37 23.76 47.62
N THR A 161 -14.15 23.80 48.14
CA THR A 161 -13.89 24.14 49.54
C THR A 161 -14.23 25.61 49.75
N THR A 162 -15.39 25.89 50.32
CA THR A 162 -15.70 27.18 50.91
C THR A 162 -14.85 27.34 52.18
N SER A 163 -13.73 28.05 52.03
CA SER A 163 -12.95 28.57 53.15
C SER A 163 -13.71 29.74 53.77
N ASN A 164 -14.39 29.51 54.89
CA ASN A 164 -14.86 30.57 55.77
C ASN A 164 -13.66 31.07 56.59
N ARG A 165 -13.33 32.36 56.41
CA ARG A 165 -12.49 33.14 57.34
C ARG A 165 -13.40 33.70 58.42
N GLU A 166 -13.17 33.28 59.66
CA GLU A 166 -13.40 34.10 60.86
C GLU A 166 -12.07 34.73 61.29
#